data_AF-A0A8D2J5V5-F1
#
_entry.id   AF-A0A8D2J5V5-F1
#
_cell.length_a   1.000
_cell.length_b   1.000
_cell.length_c   1.000
_cell.angle_alpha   90.00
_cell.angle_beta   90.00
_cell.angle_gamma   90.00
#
_symmetry.space_group_name_H-M   'P 1'
#
loop_
_entity.id
_entity.type
_entity.pdbx_description
1 polymer ?
#
loop_
_entity_poly.entity_id
_entity_poly.type
_entity_poly.pdbx_seq_one_letter_code
_entity_poly.pdbx_strand_id
1 'polypeptide(L)'
;MNVVCSLNLTSKGKSVHHFRPVSCEAKRRMSILLIEAFYGGSHKQLMDLLQKEMEGCVLFTLPAKKWHWKARTAALYFMENIPASADYRILFASSVLNLTELVALRPDLGKLKKVLYFHENQLTYPVQKCQERDFQYGYNQILSCLVADIVVFNSAYNMESFLTSIGKFMKLIPDHRPKHLEKLIRPKCQVLYFPVKFPDISRFMPEHKLPHIEKAPDSEGTGDTCLFMALPFQEKSGGTTGLRNSNTLGCGSEQSELQSEQSSSWPETPQNQPATLEKVEKPVSSKSPKPYQREDSQSVTFNLTIVSDSSGCQQKPLHIVWPHRWEHDKDPESFFKVLLRMKEIELSFHVSVLGETFTDVPDIFSEAKKTLGSSVLHWGYLPSRDEYFQVLCMADVVISTAKHEFFGVAM
;
A
#
# COMPACT_ATOMS: atom_id res chain seq x y z
N MET A 1 -48.22 57.04 44.63
CA MET A 1 -48.68 57.50 43.29
C MET A 1 -48.76 56.24 42.42
N ASN A 2 -49.83 55.45 42.42
CA ASN A 2 -51.15 55.68 41.78
C ASN A 2 -50.97 56.36 40.42
N VAL A 3 -51.29 55.74 39.28
CA VAL A 3 -52.61 55.34 38.75
C VAL A 3 -52.36 54.19 37.72
N VAL A 4 -52.92 52.96 37.72
CA VAL A 4 -54.29 52.36 37.78
C VAL A 4 -55.20 52.60 36.57
N CYS A 5 -55.37 51.56 35.75
CA CYS A 5 -56.62 51.09 35.11
C CYS A 5 -56.31 49.72 34.46
N SER A 6 -56.56 48.54 35.05
CA SER A 6 -57.82 47.87 35.45
C SER A 6 -58.71 47.58 34.23
N LEU A 7 -58.91 46.32 33.81
CA LEU A 7 -59.98 45.37 34.21
C LEU A 7 -59.95 44.23 33.13
N ASN A 8 -60.31 42.96 33.30
CA ASN A 8 -60.70 42.11 34.43
C ASN A 8 -60.86 40.65 33.92
N LEU A 9 -60.91 39.71 34.88
CA LEU A 9 -61.69 38.46 34.89
C LEU A 9 -61.16 37.18 34.21
N THR A 10 -60.95 36.21 35.08
CA THR A 10 -60.68 34.79 34.89
C THR A 10 -61.96 33.94 34.73
N SER A 11 -61.74 32.76 34.13
CA SER A 11 -62.55 31.53 34.17
C SER A 11 -63.69 31.38 33.14
N LYS A 12 -63.54 30.43 32.21
CA LYS A 12 -63.97 29.03 32.35
C LYS A 12 -63.72 28.31 31.03
N GLY A 13 -63.04 27.17 31.09
CA GLY A 13 -62.73 26.37 29.92
C GLY A 13 -63.96 25.75 29.27
N LYS A 14 -63.82 25.41 27.98
CA LYS A 14 -64.42 24.23 27.36
C LYS A 14 -63.57 23.82 26.15
N SER A 15 -63.33 22.52 26.09
CA SER A 15 -62.48 21.76 25.19
C SER A 15 -62.70 22.08 23.71
N VAL A 16 -61.61 22.25 22.96
CA VAL A 16 -61.54 21.84 21.55
C VAL A 16 -60.26 21.03 21.40
N HIS A 17 -60.43 19.73 21.17
CA HIS A 17 -59.37 18.83 20.80
C HIS A 17 -58.69 19.35 19.52
N HIS A 18 -57.45 19.78 19.66
CA HIS A 18 -56.50 19.77 18.55
C HIS A 18 -55.43 18.75 18.92
N PHE A 19 -55.60 17.55 18.36
CA PHE A 19 -54.51 16.60 18.17
C PHE A 19 -53.39 17.35 17.43
N ARG A 20 -52.38 17.81 18.17
CA ARG A 20 -51.08 18.07 17.57
C ARG A 20 -50.48 16.70 17.28
N PRO A 21 -50.11 16.38 16.03
CA PRO A 21 -49.26 15.24 15.82
C PRO A 21 -47.96 15.54 16.56
N VAL A 22 -47.64 14.68 17.53
CA VAL A 22 -46.28 14.51 18.01
C VAL A 22 -45.47 14.22 16.76
N SER A 23 -44.69 15.21 16.31
CA SER A 23 -43.73 15.02 15.24
C SER A 23 -42.83 13.86 15.66
N CYS A 24 -43.00 12.71 15.00
CA CYS A 24 -42.10 11.58 15.09
C CYS A 24 -40.66 12.08 15.04
N GLU A 25 -39.86 11.51 15.94
CA GLU A 25 -38.44 11.76 16.15
C GLU A 25 -37.70 12.06 14.84
N ALA A 26 -37.04 13.22 14.79
CA ALA A 26 -35.98 13.44 13.83
C ALA A 26 -34.94 12.32 14.06
N LYS A 27 -34.97 11.30 13.20
CA LYS A 27 -34.05 10.16 13.21
C LYS A 27 -32.65 10.74 13.31
N ARG A 28 -32.05 10.64 14.50
CA ARG A 28 -30.79 11.31 14.84
C ARG A 28 -29.75 10.85 13.82
N ARG A 29 -29.36 11.72 12.90
CA ARG A 29 -28.54 11.36 11.74
C ARG A 29 -27.16 11.00 12.27
N MET A 30 -26.87 9.71 12.30
CA MET A 30 -25.60 9.18 12.78
C MET A 30 -24.50 9.73 11.89
N SER A 31 -23.46 10.32 12.47
CA SER A 31 -22.39 10.94 11.69
C SER A 31 -21.12 10.09 11.72
N ILE A 32 -20.50 9.98 10.55
CA ILE A 32 -19.24 9.28 10.31
C ILE A 32 -18.14 10.34 10.25
N LEU A 33 -17.23 10.31 11.21
CA LEU A 33 -16.09 11.21 11.26
C LEU A 33 -14.97 10.63 10.39
N LEU A 34 -14.70 11.25 9.25
CA LEU A 34 -13.60 10.92 8.36
C LEU A 34 -12.40 11.81 8.68
N ILE A 35 -11.24 11.22 8.97
CA ILE A 35 -10.01 11.95 9.32
C ILE A 35 -8.89 11.52 8.37
N GLU A 36 -8.36 12.45 7.60
CA GLU A 36 -7.25 12.20 6.68
C GLU A 36 -6.06 13.13 6.95
N ALA A 37 -4.99 12.57 7.51
CA ALA A 37 -3.76 13.31 7.81
C ALA A 37 -2.93 13.66 6.56
N PHE A 38 -3.19 13.01 5.42
CA PHE A 38 -2.49 13.21 4.16
C PHE A 38 -3.46 13.23 2.98
N TYR A 39 -4.18 14.33 2.81
CA TYR A 39 -5.26 14.42 1.81
C TYR A 39 -4.73 14.79 0.43
N GLY A 40 -4.37 13.77 -0.35
CA GLY A 40 -3.91 13.87 -1.74
C GLY A 40 -3.80 12.48 -2.38
N GLY A 41 -3.62 12.42 -3.70
CA GLY A 41 -3.49 11.15 -4.43
C GLY A 41 -4.61 10.13 -4.08
N SER A 42 -4.21 8.89 -3.80
CA SER A 42 -5.13 7.80 -3.45
C SER A 42 -5.90 8.03 -2.14
N HIS A 43 -5.34 8.76 -1.17
CA HIS A 43 -6.02 9.11 0.07
C HIS A 43 -7.21 10.04 -0.19
N LYS A 44 -6.99 11.11 -0.96
CA LYS A 44 -8.07 12.04 -1.36
C LYS A 44 -9.17 11.31 -2.13
N GLN A 45 -8.80 10.46 -3.09
CA GLN A 45 -9.76 9.69 -3.87
C GLN A 45 -10.66 8.81 -3.00
N LEU A 46 -10.08 8.11 -2.01
CA LEU A 46 -10.85 7.27 -1.10
C LEU A 46 -11.81 8.11 -0.25
N MET A 47 -11.31 9.19 0.37
CA MET A 47 -12.13 10.04 1.24
C MET A 47 -13.27 10.73 0.48
N ASP A 48 -13.01 11.20 -0.74
CA ASP A 48 -14.02 11.81 -1.60
C ASP A 48 -15.10 10.81 -2.00
N LEU A 49 -14.70 9.57 -2.32
CA LEU A 49 -15.64 8.51 -2.63
C LEU A 49 -16.51 8.19 -1.42
N LEU A 50 -15.92 7.97 -0.25
CA LEU A 50 -16.67 7.68 0.97
C LEU A 50 -17.62 8.82 1.33
N GLN A 51 -17.19 10.08 1.19
CA GLN A 51 -18.06 11.24 1.44
C GLN A 51 -19.20 11.34 0.43
N LYS A 52 -18.97 10.95 -0.83
CA LYS A 52 -19.98 10.98 -1.89
C LYS A 52 -21.01 9.85 -1.74
N GLU A 53 -20.57 8.64 -1.42
CA GLU A 53 -21.42 7.44 -1.39
C GLU A 53 -22.08 7.21 -0.02
N MET A 54 -21.58 7.83 1.05
CA MET A 54 -22.13 7.67 2.40
C MET A 54 -22.73 8.98 2.92
N GLU A 55 -23.99 8.93 3.33
CA GLU A 55 -24.63 10.07 3.99
C GLU A 55 -24.11 10.29 5.42
N GLY A 56 -24.05 11.55 5.86
CA GLY A 56 -23.70 11.89 7.24
C GLY A 56 -22.19 11.90 7.54
N CYS A 57 -21.35 11.90 6.50
CA CYS A 57 -19.90 12.04 6.65
C CYS A 57 -19.47 13.48 7.00
N VAL A 58 -18.63 13.63 8.02
CA VAL A 58 -17.96 14.87 8.37
C VAL A 58 -16.46 14.64 8.18
N LEU A 59 -15.84 15.39 7.27
CA LEU A 59 -14.47 15.18 6.82
C LEU A 59 -13.53 16.25 7.37
N PHE A 60 -12.44 15.82 8.01
CA PHE A 60 -11.34 16.66 8.46
C PHE A 60 -10.04 16.20 7.81
N THR A 61 -9.29 17.15 7.23
CA THR A 61 -8.14 16.82 6.38
C THR A 61 -6.94 17.70 6.68
N LEU A 62 -5.75 17.17 6.42
CA LEU A 62 -4.51 17.95 6.29
C LEU A 62 -3.94 17.84 4.87
N PRO A 63 -3.28 18.89 4.35
CA PRO A 63 -2.70 18.86 3.00
C PRO A 63 -1.67 17.73 2.83
N ALA A 64 -1.65 17.10 1.65
CA ALA A 64 -0.68 16.07 1.25
C ALA A 64 0.73 16.61 1.00
N LYS A 65 1.33 17.21 2.03
CA LYS A 65 2.70 17.70 2.04
C LYS A 65 3.36 17.28 3.34
N LYS A 66 4.66 16.98 3.27
CA LYS A 66 5.50 16.67 4.44
C LYS A 66 4.91 15.52 5.28
N TRP A 67 4.63 14.38 4.65
CA TRP A 67 3.96 13.23 5.27
C TRP A 67 4.61 12.78 6.59
N HIS A 68 5.94 12.83 6.68
CA HIS A 68 6.71 12.55 7.91
C HIS A 68 6.22 13.36 9.12
N TRP A 69 5.96 14.65 8.91
CA TRP A 69 5.40 15.52 9.96
C TRP A 69 3.95 15.18 10.25
N LYS A 70 3.15 14.87 9.22
CA LYS A 70 1.75 14.45 9.40
C LYS A 70 1.65 13.20 10.26
N ALA A 71 2.51 12.21 10.02
CA ALA A 71 2.54 10.96 10.79
C ALA A 71 2.94 11.14 12.27
N ARG A 72 3.59 12.26 12.61
CA ARG A 72 4.02 12.57 13.98
C ARG A 72 3.12 13.56 14.71
N THR A 73 2.51 14.51 14.00
CA THR A 73 1.84 15.67 14.64
C THR A 73 0.38 15.84 14.27
N ALA A 74 -0.17 15.07 13.34
CA ALA A 74 -1.56 15.23 12.92
C ALA A 74 -2.56 15.00 14.07
N ALA A 75 -2.25 14.11 15.02
CA ALA A 75 -3.10 13.87 16.18
C ALA A 75 -3.29 15.15 17.03
N LEU A 76 -2.20 15.91 17.26
CA LEU A 76 -2.24 17.20 17.98
C LEU A 76 -3.11 18.22 17.25
N TYR A 77 -2.99 18.30 15.93
CA TYR A 77 -3.83 19.19 15.13
C TYR A 77 -5.31 18.81 15.24
N PHE A 78 -5.64 17.53 15.05
CA PHE A 78 -7.03 17.08 15.04
C PHE A 78 -7.69 17.12 16.42
N MET A 79 -6.94 16.94 17.52
CA MET A 79 -7.53 17.05 18.86
C MET A 79 -8.09 18.45 19.14
N GLU A 80 -7.45 19.50 18.60
CA GLU A 80 -7.86 20.90 18.76
C GLU A 80 -8.98 21.29 17.77
N ASN A 81 -8.91 20.78 16.54
CA ASN A 81 -9.74 21.28 15.43
C ASN A 81 -11.02 20.47 15.19
N ILE A 82 -11.12 19.22 15.69
CA ILE A 82 -12.35 18.43 15.57
C ILE A 82 -13.30 18.82 16.72
N PRO A 83 -14.48 19.42 16.44
CA PRO A 83 -15.41 19.83 17.48
C PRO A 83 -15.98 18.61 18.21
N ALA A 84 -16.25 18.75 19.50
CA ALA A 84 -16.98 17.72 20.23
C ALA A 84 -18.40 17.60 19.66
N SER A 85 -18.83 16.37 19.37
CA SER A 85 -20.20 16.11 18.92
C SER A 85 -20.72 14.82 19.53
N ALA A 86 -21.95 14.87 20.05
CA ALA A 86 -22.65 13.70 20.55
C ALA A 86 -23.23 12.82 19.43
N ASP A 87 -23.09 13.22 18.17
CA ASP A 87 -23.65 12.53 17.00
C ASP A 87 -22.61 11.67 16.26
N TYR A 88 -21.32 11.84 16.58
CA TYR A 88 -20.28 10.95 16.04
C TYR A 88 -20.45 9.55 16.58
N ARG A 89 -20.30 8.57 15.70
CA ARG A 89 -20.49 7.14 16.02
C ARG A 89 -19.38 6.27 15.46
N ILE A 90 -18.91 6.62 14.27
CA ILE A 90 -17.82 5.94 13.59
C ILE A 90 -16.71 6.97 13.36
N LEU A 91 -15.47 6.57 13.63
CA LEU A 91 -14.26 7.30 13.26
C LEU A 91 -13.53 6.46 12.22
N PHE A 92 -13.40 6.99 11.01
CA PHE A 92 -12.60 6.41 9.94
C PHE A 92 -11.33 7.24 9.76
N ALA A 93 -10.17 6.60 9.73
CA ALA A 93 -8.90 7.28 9.49
C ALA A 93 -7.96 6.45 8.63
N SER A 94 -7.05 7.12 7.92
CA SER A 94 -5.92 6.46 7.24
C SER A 94 -4.80 6.11 8.22
N SER A 95 -3.98 5.10 7.88
CA SER A 95 -2.86 4.64 8.68
C SER A 95 -1.69 5.63 8.80
N VAL A 96 -1.77 6.79 8.14
CA VAL A 96 -0.83 7.91 8.33
C VAL A 96 -1.09 8.59 9.67
N LEU A 97 -2.33 8.66 10.13
CA LEU A 97 -2.67 9.23 11.43
C LEU A 97 -2.21 8.29 12.54
N ASN A 98 -1.47 8.80 13.53
CA ASN A 98 -1.31 8.10 14.80
C ASN A 98 -2.65 8.13 15.56
N LEU A 99 -3.50 7.14 15.31
CA LEU A 99 -4.84 7.05 15.88
C LEU A 99 -4.80 6.93 17.40
N THR A 100 -3.77 6.26 17.93
CA THR A 100 -3.58 6.03 19.37
C THR A 100 -3.46 7.34 20.14
N GLU A 101 -2.62 8.26 19.66
CA GLU A 101 -2.47 9.57 20.27
C GLU A 101 -3.77 10.35 20.24
N LEU A 102 -4.46 10.38 19.09
CA LEU A 102 -5.71 11.13 18.95
C LEU A 102 -6.77 10.62 19.94
N VAL A 103 -7.00 9.31 20.01
CA VAL A 103 -8.05 8.75 20.89
C VAL A 103 -7.67 8.83 22.37
N ALA A 104 -6.38 8.82 22.71
CA ALA A 104 -5.90 9.03 24.08
C ALA A 104 -6.12 10.48 24.53
N LEU A 105 -5.86 11.45 23.64
CA LEU A 105 -6.06 12.88 23.90
C LEU A 105 -7.53 13.29 23.83
N ARG A 106 -8.37 12.51 23.12
CA ARG A 106 -9.81 12.73 22.95
C ARG A 106 -10.62 11.50 23.37
N PRO A 107 -10.87 11.30 24.68
CA PRO A 107 -11.67 10.17 25.17
C PRO A 107 -13.09 10.11 24.57
N ASP A 108 -13.65 11.26 24.19
CA ASP A 108 -14.93 11.35 23.48
C ASP A 108 -14.88 10.78 22.05
N LEU A 109 -13.72 10.75 21.41
CA LEU A 109 -13.48 10.05 20.14
C LEU A 109 -13.09 8.58 20.37
N GLY A 110 -12.43 8.26 21.49
CA GLY A 110 -12.04 6.88 21.82
C GLY A 110 -13.20 5.89 21.95
N LYS A 111 -14.38 6.38 22.37
CA LYS A 111 -15.62 5.57 22.47
C LYS A 111 -16.26 5.22 21.11
N LEU A 112 -15.85 5.89 20.03
CA LEU A 112 -16.42 5.66 18.70
C LEU A 112 -15.99 4.30 18.15
N LYS A 113 -16.73 3.75 17.19
CA LYS A 113 -16.25 2.60 16.40
C LYS A 113 -15.14 3.08 15.47
N LYS A 114 -13.92 2.56 15.63
CA LYS A 114 -12.71 3.03 14.95
C LYS A 114 -12.35 2.10 13.81
N VAL A 115 -12.33 2.64 12.59
CA VAL A 115 -11.92 1.95 11.37
C VAL A 115 -10.63 2.61 10.87
N LEU A 116 -9.59 1.81 10.73
CA LEU A 116 -8.27 2.27 10.27
C LEU A 116 -7.98 1.67 8.90
N TYR A 117 -7.75 2.50 7.88
CA TYR A 117 -7.49 2.05 6.50
C TYR A 117 -6.02 2.22 6.10
N PHE A 118 -5.42 1.15 5.59
CA PHE A 118 -4.02 1.10 5.15
C PHE A 118 -3.92 1.27 3.63
N HIS A 119 -3.38 2.41 3.21
CA HIS A 119 -2.89 2.66 1.85
C HIS A 119 -1.52 2.02 1.63
N GLU A 120 -0.66 2.16 2.62
CA GLU A 120 0.67 1.58 2.65
C GLU A 120 1.03 1.13 4.06
N ASN A 121 1.97 0.18 4.15
CA ASN A 121 2.56 -0.21 5.42
C ASN A 121 4.01 0.25 5.54
N GLN A 122 4.32 0.82 6.70
CA GLN A 122 5.61 1.38 7.05
C GLN A 122 6.54 0.33 7.67
N LEU A 123 6.22 -0.97 7.59
CA LEU A 123 7.09 -2.07 8.03
C LEU A 123 7.84 -2.74 6.87
N THR A 124 7.26 -2.74 5.67
CA THR A 124 7.88 -3.31 4.46
C THR A 124 8.04 -2.30 3.33
N TYR A 125 7.64 -1.03 3.53
CA TYR A 125 7.92 0.05 2.59
C TYR A 125 9.39 0.01 2.11
N PRO A 126 9.63 0.00 0.78
CA PRO A 126 10.97 -0.11 0.23
C PRO A 126 11.81 1.12 0.59
N VAL A 127 13.03 0.90 1.07
CA VAL A 127 14.05 1.93 1.27
C VAL A 127 15.30 1.53 0.52
N GLN A 128 15.95 2.48 -0.14
CA GLN A 128 17.22 2.21 -0.84
C GLN A 128 18.33 1.83 0.17
N LYS A 129 18.31 2.45 1.35
CA LYS A 129 19.22 2.16 2.47
C LYS A 129 18.42 1.84 3.74
N CYS A 130 18.63 0.66 4.30
CA CYS A 130 17.91 0.18 5.50
C CYS A 130 18.08 1.10 6.73
N GLN A 131 19.19 1.83 6.80
CA GLN A 131 19.53 2.75 7.91
C GLN A 131 18.72 4.06 7.91
N GLU A 132 17.99 4.37 6.84
CA GLU A 132 17.19 5.61 6.74
C GLU A 132 15.75 5.45 7.25
N ARG A 133 15.36 4.23 7.66
CA ARG A 133 13.99 3.98 8.10
C ARG A 133 13.80 4.44 9.54
N ASP A 134 13.00 5.48 9.69
CA ASP A 134 12.54 5.94 10.99
C ASP A 134 11.61 4.92 11.64
N PHE A 135 12.05 4.38 12.78
CA PHE A 135 11.32 3.41 13.58
C PHE A 135 9.94 3.93 14.00
N GLN A 136 9.77 5.24 14.16
CA GLN A 136 8.52 5.81 14.68
C GLN A 136 7.32 5.52 13.77
N TYR A 137 7.47 5.49 12.45
CA TYR A 137 6.32 5.34 11.55
C TYR A 137 5.71 3.94 11.61
N GLY A 138 6.55 2.91 11.56
CA GLY A 138 6.11 1.53 11.74
C GLY A 138 5.50 1.30 13.13
N TYR A 139 6.12 1.90 14.15
CA TYR A 139 5.64 1.84 15.53
C TYR A 139 4.25 2.48 15.69
N ASN A 140 4.05 3.68 15.12
CA ASN A 140 2.77 4.39 15.14
C ASN A 140 1.65 3.59 14.47
N GLN A 141 1.93 2.92 13.35
CA GLN A 141 0.95 2.06 12.67
C GLN A 141 0.56 0.86 13.53
N ILE A 142 1.52 0.20 14.19
CA ILE A 142 1.24 -0.92 15.11
C ILE A 142 0.37 -0.46 16.28
N LEU A 143 0.72 0.66 16.92
CA LEU A 143 -0.10 1.23 18.00
C LEU A 143 -1.52 1.54 17.53
N SER A 144 -1.64 2.18 16.36
CA SER A 144 -2.94 2.54 15.77
C SER A 144 -3.83 1.31 15.52
N CYS A 145 -3.25 0.19 15.09
CA CYS A 145 -3.96 -1.09 14.96
C CYS A 145 -4.44 -1.67 16.30
N LEU A 146 -3.71 -1.43 17.39
CA LEU A 146 -4.10 -1.93 18.72
C LEU A 146 -5.33 -1.20 19.25
N VAL A 147 -5.46 0.10 19.00
CA VAL A 147 -6.64 0.89 19.42
C VAL A 147 -7.80 0.83 18.43
N ALA A 148 -7.55 0.51 17.16
CA ALA A 148 -8.61 0.34 16.16
C ALA A 148 -9.50 -0.87 16.47
N ASP A 149 -10.79 -0.76 16.12
CA ASP A 149 -11.73 -1.87 16.23
C ASP A 149 -11.74 -2.73 14.96
N ILE A 150 -11.51 -2.10 13.80
CA ILE A 150 -11.39 -2.74 12.49
C ILE A 150 -10.18 -2.14 11.78
N VAL A 151 -9.33 -3.00 11.23
CA VAL A 151 -8.17 -2.60 10.42
C VAL A 151 -8.38 -3.10 8.99
N VAL A 152 -8.40 -2.19 8.04
CA VAL A 152 -8.69 -2.47 6.64
C VAL A 152 -7.44 -2.27 5.81
N PHE A 153 -7.09 -3.24 4.98
CA PHE A 153 -5.97 -3.17 4.05
C PHE A 153 -6.46 -3.14 2.61
N ASN A 154 -5.79 -2.34 1.77
CA ASN A 154 -6.07 -2.25 0.34
C ASN A 154 -5.73 -3.52 -0.48
N SER A 155 -5.01 -4.48 0.10
CA SER A 155 -4.73 -5.77 -0.52
C SER A 155 -4.33 -6.83 0.51
N ALA A 156 -4.44 -8.11 0.13
CA ALA A 156 -3.95 -9.23 0.93
C ALA A 156 -2.43 -9.16 1.13
N TYR A 157 -1.68 -8.74 0.10
CA TYR A 157 -0.23 -8.55 0.21
C TYR A 157 0.12 -7.50 1.26
N ASN A 158 -0.54 -6.33 1.25
CA ASN A 158 -0.28 -5.28 2.24
C ASN A 158 -0.58 -5.78 3.67
N MET A 159 -1.68 -6.50 3.86
CA MET A 159 -2.05 -7.08 5.16
C MET A 159 -1.03 -8.10 5.66
N GLU A 160 -0.71 -9.11 4.85
CA GLU A 160 0.17 -10.20 5.29
C GLU A 160 1.62 -9.73 5.46
N SER A 161 2.11 -8.87 4.57
CA SER A 161 3.45 -8.29 4.69
C SER A 161 3.59 -7.44 5.95
N PHE A 162 2.57 -6.68 6.34
CA PHE A 162 2.55 -5.95 7.61
C PHE A 162 2.56 -6.91 8.80
N LEU A 163 1.57 -7.81 8.89
CA LEU A 163 1.37 -8.70 10.05
C LEU A 163 2.59 -9.58 10.33
N THR A 164 3.13 -10.22 9.29
CA THR A 164 4.30 -11.10 9.42
C THR A 164 5.60 -10.35 9.75
N SER A 165 5.65 -9.04 9.47
CA SER A 165 6.82 -8.19 9.75
C SER A 165 6.83 -7.61 11.17
N ILE A 166 5.69 -7.57 11.87
CA ILE A 166 5.59 -7.01 13.24
C ILE A 166 6.65 -7.62 14.17
N GLY A 167 6.76 -8.96 14.16
CA GLY A 167 7.70 -9.65 15.04
C GLY A 167 9.17 -9.34 14.74
N LYS A 168 9.53 -9.17 13.47
CA LYS A 168 10.89 -8.77 13.06
C LYS A 168 11.16 -7.31 13.44
N PHE A 169 10.18 -6.44 13.22
CA PHE A 169 10.28 -5.01 13.51
C PHE A 169 10.46 -4.73 15.01
N MET A 170 9.73 -5.44 15.90
CA MET A 170 9.89 -5.31 17.35
C MET A 170 11.27 -5.76 17.87
N LYS A 171 12.06 -6.53 17.09
CA LYS A 171 13.44 -6.89 17.46
C LYS A 171 14.41 -5.72 17.40
N LEU A 172 14.03 -4.62 16.74
CA LEU A 172 14.82 -3.39 16.69
C LEU A 172 14.80 -2.63 18.02
N ILE A 173 13.80 -2.90 18.89
CA ILE A 173 13.76 -2.33 20.24
C ILE A 173 14.89 -2.94 21.07
N PRO A 174 15.73 -2.14 21.74
CA PRO A 174 16.89 -2.66 22.49
C PRO A 174 16.52 -3.72 23.52
N ASP A 175 15.53 -3.44 24.38
CA ASP A 175 15.11 -4.31 25.49
C ASP A 175 13.56 -4.33 25.66
N HIS A 176 13.03 -5.22 26.50
CA HIS A 176 11.60 -5.34 26.85
C HIS A 176 10.65 -5.44 25.64
N ARG A 177 11.05 -6.27 24.67
CA ARG A 177 10.36 -6.40 23.39
C ARG A 177 8.96 -6.99 23.57
N PRO A 178 7.89 -6.30 23.13
CA PRO A 178 6.55 -6.85 23.17
C PRO A 178 6.44 -8.04 22.23
N LYS A 179 5.71 -9.07 22.66
CA LYS A 179 5.51 -10.32 21.92
C LYS A 179 4.04 -10.46 21.54
N HIS A 180 3.78 -11.28 20.51
CA HIS A 180 2.43 -11.70 20.12
C HIS A 180 1.48 -10.58 19.67
N LEU A 181 1.98 -9.39 19.33
CA LEU A 181 1.16 -8.27 18.84
C LEU A 181 0.35 -8.64 17.58
N GLU A 182 0.91 -9.44 16.68
CA GLU A 182 0.20 -9.97 15.51
C GLU A 182 -1.09 -10.71 15.91
N LYS A 183 -1.06 -11.52 16.98
CA LYS A 183 -2.24 -12.28 17.43
C LYS A 183 -3.36 -11.37 17.93
N LEU A 184 -3.03 -10.17 18.40
CA LEU A 184 -4.00 -9.16 18.84
C LEU A 184 -4.58 -8.37 17.66
N ILE A 185 -3.77 -8.12 16.63
CA ILE A 185 -4.16 -7.27 15.49
C ILE A 185 -4.88 -8.08 14.42
N ARG A 186 -4.37 -9.27 14.07
CA ARG A 186 -4.87 -10.11 12.96
C ARG A 186 -6.38 -10.36 12.99
N PRO A 187 -7.04 -10.65 14.13
CA PRO A 187 -8.49 -10.86 14.16
C PRO A 187 -9.33 -9.64 13.79
N LYS A 188 -8.75 -8.44 13.81
CA LYS A 188 -9.40 -7.18 13.42
C LYS A 188 -9.16 -6.82 11.96
N CYS A 189 -8.28 -7.55 11.28
CA CYS A 189 -7.85 -7.23 9.92
C CYS A 189 -8.82 -7.77 8.88
N GLN A 190 -9.08 -6.97 7.87
CA GLN A 190 -9.87 -7.34 6.70
C GLN A 190 -9.30 -6.68 5.45
N VAL A 191 -9.46 -7.34 4.30
CA VAL A 191 -9.03 -6.80 3.01
C VAL A 191 -10.23 -6.15 2.33
N LEU A 192 -10.08 -4.87 1.99
CA LEU A 192 -11.01 -4.16 1.12
C LEU A 192 -10.17 -3.46 0.05
N TYR A 193 -10.23 -4.01 -1.16
CA TYR A 193 -9.46 -3.52 -2.28
C TYR A 193 -9.73 -2.04 -2.56
N PHE A 194 -8.70 -1.34 -3.02
CA PHE A 194 -8.80 0.07 -3.31
C PHE A 194 -9.85 0.33 -4.40
N PRO A 195 -10.80 1.25 -4.19
CA PRO A 195 -11.85 1.50 -5.16
C PRO A 195 -11.30 2.18 -6.42
N VAL A 196 -11.39 1.49 -7.55
CA VAL A 196 -10.99 2.01 -8.86
C VAL A 196 -12.24 2.34 -9.66
N LYS A 197 -12.32 3.58 -10.14
CA LYS A 197 -13.31 3.97 -11.13
C LYS A 197 -12.72 3.82 -12.52
N PHE A 198 -13.15 2.79 -13.24
CA PHE A 198 -12.73 2.57 -14.62
C PHE A 198 -13.32 3.66 -15.53
N PRO A 199 -12.48 4.38 -16.29
CA PRO A 199 -12.97 5.29 -17.32
C PRO A 199 -13.51 4.49 -18.51
N ASP A 200 -14.39 5.10 -19.29
CA ASP A 200 -14.77 4.56 -20.58
C ASP A 200 -13.59 4.64 -21.55
N ILE A 201 -13.06 3.47 -21.92
CA ILE A 201 -11.93 3.30 -22.84
C ILE A 201 -12.35 2.79 -24.22
N SER A 202 -13.65 2.60 -24.46
CA SER A 202 -14.18 2.07 -25.74
C SER A 202 -13.65 2.84 -26.95
N ARG A 203 -13.58 4.17 -26.83
CA ARG A 203 -13.06 5.08 -27.86
C ARG A 203 -11.57 4.89 -28.23
N PHE A 204 -10.80 4.18 -27.41
CA PHE A 204 -9.37 3.93 -27.64
C PHE A 204 -9.08 2.49 -28.06
N MET A 205 -10.06 1.60 -27.96
CA MET A 205 -9.87 0.18 -28.22
C MET A 205 -9.79 -0.08 -29.72
N PRO A 206 -8.75 -0.79 -30.20
CA PRO A 206 -8.68 -1.18 -31.60
C PRO A 206 -9.75 -2.24 -31.93
N GLU A 207 -10.24 -2.23 -33.17
CA GLU A 207 -11.39 -3.04 -33.60
C GLU A 207 -11.27 -4.53 -33.26
N HIS A 208 -10.06 -5.10 -33.37
CA HIS A 208 -9.81 -6.51 -33.06
C HIS A 208 -9.90 -6.86 -31.56
N LYS A 209 -9.91 -5.87 -30.66
CA LYS A 209 -10.06 -6.07 -29.19
C LYS A 209 -11.49 -5.85 -28.69
N LEU A 210 -12.34 -5.15 -29.47
CA LEU A 210 -13.74 -4.89 -29.11
C LEU A 210 -14.55 -6.19 -28.83
N PRO A 211 -14.42 -7.29 -29.60
CA PRO A 211 -15.22 -8.51 -29.38
C PRO A 211 -14.89 -9.25 -28.08
N HIS A 212 -13.75 -8.95 -27.45
CA HIS A 212 -13.37 -9.54 -26.16
C HIS A 212 -14.05 -8.84 -24.96
N ILE A 213 -14.59 -7.64 -25.16
CA ILE A 213 -15.33 -6.90 -24.14
C ILE A 213 -16.79 -7.36 -24.09
N GLU A 214 -17.43 -7.53 -25.24
CA GLU A 214 -18.85 -7.96 -25.36
C GLU A 214 -19.10 -9.42 -24.94
N LYS A 215 -18.05 -10.24 -24.78
CA LYS A 215 -18.14 -11.62 -24.28
C LYS A 215 -18.04 -11.74 -22.76
N ALA A 216 -17.82 -10.65 -22.04
CA ALA A 216 -18.12 -10.63 -20.61
C ALA A 216 -19.65 -10.58 -20.49
N PRO A 217 -20.32 -11.55 -19.83
CA PRO A 217 -21.77 -11.62 -19.86
C PRO A 217 -22.37 -10.36 -19.24
N ASP A 218 -23.15 -9.64 -20.05
CA ASP A 218 -24.10 -8.63 -19.60
C ASP A 218 -25.07 -9.29 -18.61
N SER A 219 -24.99 -8.91 -17.33
CA SER A 219 -26.17 -9.01 -16.48
C SER A 219 -27.02 -7.77 -16.77
N GLU A 220 -28.04 -7.92 -17.61
CA GLU A 220 -29.13 -6.96 -17.67
C GLU A 220 -29.74 -6.82 -16.26
N GLY A 221 -29.57 -5.65 -15.64
CA GLY A 221 -30.18 -5.34 -14.36
C GLY A 221 -29.46 -4.26 -13.55
N THR A 222 -29.61 -2.99 -13.95
CA THR A 222 -29.45 -1.77 -13.12
C THR A 222 -28.21 -1.63 -12.23
N GLY A 223 -27.27 -0.79 -12.68
CA GLY A 223 -26.48 0.12 -11.82
C GLY A 223 -25.34 -0.51 -11.01
N ASP A 224 -24.11 -0.15 -11.40
CA ASP A 224 -22.88 -0.27 -10.61
C ASP A 224 -22.62 -1.62 -9.93
N THR A 225 -21.96 -2.56 -10.62
CA THR A 225 -21.18 -3.59 -9.92
C THR A 225 -19.98 -4.07 -10.73
N CYS A 226 -18.81 -4.00 -10.12
CA CYS A 226 -17.50 -4.43 -10.64
C CYS A 226 -17.38 -5.97 -10.57
N LEU A 227 -17.09 -6.61 -11.70
CA LEU A 227 -16.84 -8.05 -11.80
C LEU A 227 -15.39 -8.38 -11.39
N PHE A 228 -15.22 -9.10 -10.28
CA PHE A 228 -13.97 -9.81 -9.96
C PHE A 228 -14.11 -11.27 -10.42
N MET A 229 -13.35 -11.68 -11.44
CA MET A 229 -13.02 -13.09 -11.61
C MET A 229 -11.87 -13.43 -10.66
N ALA A 230 -12.18 -14.11 -9.56
CA ALA A 230 -11.18 -14.75 -8.73
C ALA A 230 -10.58 -15.93 -9.50
N LEU A 231 -9.36 -15.80 -9.99
CA LEU A 231 -8.56 -16.96 -10.38
C LEU A 231 -8.20 -17.73 -9.10
N PRO A 232 -8.35 -19.07 -9.07
CA PRO A 232 -8.08 -19.84 -7.87
C PRO A 232 -6.59 -19.81 -7.53
N PHE A 233 -6.27 -19.14 -6.41
CA PHE A 233 -4.97 -19.21 -5.77
C PHE A 233 -4.80 -20.61 -5.16
N GLN A 234 -3.90 -21.42 -5.73
CA GLN A 234 -3.53 -22.71 -5.15
C GLN A 234 -2.71 -22.49 -3.88
N GLU A 235 -3.33 -22.72 -2.71
CA GLU A 235 -2.60 -22.95 -1.47
C GLU A 235 -1.73 -24.21 -1.62
N LYS A 236 -0.41 -24.05 -1.55
CA LYS A 236 0.47 -25.18 -1.23
C LYS A 236 0.29 -25.52 0.25
N SER A 237 -0.63 -26.43 0.54
CA SER A 237 -0.70 -27.12 1.82
C SER A 237 0.58 -27.93 2.03
N GLY A 238 1.48 -27.44 2.87
CA GLY A 238 2.60 -28.23 3.39
C GLY A 238 2.06 -29.33 4.29
N GLY A 239 2.08 -30.57 3.80
CA GLY A 239 1.70 -31.74 4.57
C GLY A 239 2.67 -32.01 5.71
N THR A 240 2.12 -32.06 6.93
CA THR A 240 2.81 -32.53 8.13
C THR A 240 2.93 -34.05 8.05
N THR A 241 4.12 -34.57 7.74
CA THR A 241 4.48 -35.96 8.05
C THR A 241 5.15 -35.99 9.41
N GLY A 242 4.51 -36.70 10.34
CA GLY A 242 5.04 -36.93 11.67
C GLY A 242 6.30 -37.80 11.62
N LEU A 243 7.27 -37.45 12.45
CA LEU A 243 8.25 -38.41 12.93
C LEU A 243 8.50 -38.13 14.42
N ARG A 244 8.07 -39.10 15.24
CA ARG A 244 8.58 -39.31 16.60
C ARG A 244 10.09 -39.56 16.51
N ASN A 245 10.87 -38.91 17.36
CA ASN A 245 11.67 -39.63 18.34
C ASN A 245 12.20 -38.71 19.45
N SER A 246 12.16 -39.31 20.63
CA SER A 246 12.65 -38.90 21.93
C SER A 246 14.12 -38.51 21.96
N ASN A 247 14.47 -37.54 22.82
CA ASN A 247 15.49 -37.77 23.85
C ASN A 247 15.37 -36.75 25.00
N THR A 248 15.52 -37.32 26.19
CA THR A 248 15.49 -36.77 27.55
C THR A 248 16.84 -36.14 27.93
N LEU A 249 16.90 -35.51 29.12
CA LEU A 249 18.00 -34.84 29.85
C LEU A 249 17.89 -33.29 29.78
N GLY A 250 17.83 -32.52 30.86
CA GLY A 250 17.93 -32.79 32.30
C GLY A 250 18.58 -31.59 33.00
N CYS A 251 17.83 -30.94 33.90
CA CYS A 251 18.25 -30.16 35.09
C CYS A 251 19.24 -28.97 35.00
N GLY A 252 18.96 -27.90 35.75
CA GLY A 252 19.99 -26.96 36.24
C GLY A 252 19.56 -25.51 36.40
N SER A 253 19.14 -25.14 37.60
CA SER A 253 18.93 -23.79 38.13
C SER A 253 20.22 -23.09 38.53
N GLU A 254 20.26 -21.75 38.49
CA GLU A 254 21.03 -20.78 39.33
C GLU A 254 20.86 -19.38 38.69
N GLN A 255 20.16 -18.38 39.26
CA GLN A 255 20.57 -17.43 40.33
C GLN A 255 22.07 -17.16 40.36
N SER A 256 22.64 -15.97 40.53
CA SER A 256 22.30 -14.55 40.63
C SER A 256 23.68 -13.89 40.79
N GLU A 257 23.90 -12.63 40.40
CA GLU A 257 24.59 -11.65 41.26
C GLU A 257 24.83 -10.31 40.54
N LEU A 258 24.56 -9.26 41.31
CA LEU A 258 24.82 -7.85 41.02
C LEU A 258 26.32 -7.55 41.09
N GLN A 259 26.73 -6.51 40.36
CA GLN A 259 27.52 -5.35 40.85
C GLN A 259 27.61 -4.34 39.69
N SER A 260 27.02 -3.14 39.80
CA SER A 260 27.69 -1.89 40.25
C SER A 260 28.93 -1.61 39.39
N GLU A 261 29.04 -0.55 38.59
CA GLU A 261 28.97 0.86 38.97
C GLU A 261 29.11 1.76 37.73
N GLN A 262 28.39 2.88 37.76
CA GLN A 262 28.84 4.24 37.44
C GLN A 262 29.64 4.55 36.16
N SER A 263 28.94 5.35 35.35
CA SER A 263 29.31 6.73 35.01
C SER A 263 30.21 7.00 33.80
N SER A 264 29.70 7.96 33.01
CA SER A 264 30.44 8.96 32.21
C SER A 264 31.24 8.38 31.04
N SER A 265 31.35 9.00 29.88
CA SER A 265 30.93 10.28 29.35
C SER A 265 31.21 10.18 27.85
N TRP A 266 30.41 10.83 27.03
CA TRP A 266 30.76 11.05 25.63
C TRP A 266 32.03 11.93 25.56
N PRO A 267 32.90 11.68 24.58
CA PRO A 267 33.31 12.81 23.76
C PRO A 267 33.21 12.50 22.27
N GLU A 268 32.49 13.41 21.62
CA GLU A 268 32.81 14.12 20.38
C GLU A 268 33.77 13.50 19.36
N THR A 269 33.28 13.57 18.12
CA THR A 269 33.96 13.40 16.84
C THR A 269 35.15 14.35 16.68
N PRO A 270 36.15 13.98 15.86
CA PRO A 270 36.58 14.93 14.84
C PRO A 270 36.68 14.34 13.42
N GLN A 271 36.35 15.21 12.45
CA GLN A 271 36.52 15.04 11.02
C GLN A 271 38.02 15.07 10.63
N ASN A 272 38.43 14.23 9.67
CA ASN A 272 39.10 14.62 8.40
C ASN A 272 39.68 13.41 7.63
N GLN A 273 39.47 13.42 6.31
CA GLN A 273 40.12 12.61 5.27
C GLN A 273 41.49 13.22 4.86
N PRO A 274 42.20 12.78 3.79
CA PRO A 274 42.54 11.42 3.30
C PRO A 274 44.06 11.24 3.05
N ALA A 275 44.55 10.02 2.83
CA ALA A 275 45.84 9.78 2.17
C ALA A 275 45.89 8.43 1.42
N THR A 276 46.58 8.44 0.28
CA THR A 276 46.68 7.41 -0.77
C THR A 276 48.07 6.74 -0.76
N LEU A 277 48.20 5.60 -1.47
CA LEU A 277 49.43 4.88 -1.91
C LEU A 277 50.05 3.93 -0.84
N GLU A 278 50.54 2.72 -1.11
CA GLU A 278 51.03 2.08 -2.35
C GLU A 278 51.18 0.54 -2.18
N LYS A 279 51.36 -0.15 -3.32
CA LYS A 279 51.57 -1.61 -3.52
C LYS A 279 52.88 -2.15 -2.91
N VAL A 280 52.89 -3.43 -2.51
CA VAL A 280 54.04 -4.37 -2.71
C VAL A 280 53.55 -5.80 -2.98
N GLU A 281 54.28 -6.52 -3.83
CA GLU A 281 53.97 -7.75 -4.57
C GLU A 281 54.30 -9.10 -3.85
N LYS A 282 53.94 -10.20 -4.54
CA LYS A 282 54.01 -11.65 -4.20
C LYS A 282 55.44 -12.25 -4.15
N PRO A 283 55.61 -13.54 -3.74
CA PRO A 283 55.70 -14.66 -4.72
C PRO A 283 54.97 -15.96 -4.28
N VAL A 284 54.16 -16.65 -5.11
CA VAL A 284 54.41 -17.78 -6.06
C VAL A 284 54.69 -19.17 -5.45
N SER A 285 53.81 -20.15 -5.75
CA SER A 285 54.09 -21.57 -6.14
C SER A 285 52.84 -22.45 -5.87
N SER A 286 52.01 -22.76 -6.87
CA SER A 286 52.03 -23.92 -7.80
C SER A 286 51.34 -25.20 -7.27
N LYS A 287 50.24 -25.61 -7.96
CA LYS A 287 49.92 -26.98 -8.44
C LYS A 287 48.43 -27.13 -8.80
N SER A 288 48.18 -27.76 -9.95
CA SER A 288 46.93 -28.39 -10.41
C SER A 288 47.35 -29.61 -11.26
N PRO A 289 46.47 -30.51 -11.79
CA PRO A 289 45.00 -30.63 -11.67
C PRO A 289 44.43 -32.09 -11.57
N LYS A 290 43.07 -32.19 -11.60
CA LYS A 290 42.16 -33.24 -12.13
C LYS A 290 41.34 -34.06 -11.08
N PRO A 291 40.25 -34.77 -11.46
CA PRO A 291 38.91 -34.23 -11.77
C PRO A 291 37.78 -35.04 -11.08
N TYR A 292 36.63 -34.46 -10.72
CA TYR A 292 35.46 -35.28 -10.34
C TYR A 292 34.11 -34.65 -10.72
N GLN A 293 33.10 -35.50 -10.79
CA GLN A 293 32.05 -35.59 -11.81
C GLN A 293 30.89 -34.59 -11.72
N ARG A 294 30.23 -34.40 -12.88
CA ARG A 294 28.99 -33.66 -13.11
C ARG A 294 27.83 -34.67 -13.07
N GLU A 295 26.91 -34.51 -12.15
CA GLU A 295 25.60 -35.19 -12.17
C GLU A 295 24.56 -34.28 -12.85
N ASP A 296 23.73 -34.94 -13.67
CA ASP A 296 22.70 -34.39 -14.53
C ASP A 296 21.53 -33.76 -13.76
N SER A 297 21.00 -32.66 -14.27
CA SER A 297 19.63 -32.21 -14.00
C SER A 297 19.12 -31.33 -15.16
N GLN A 298 18.60 -32.02 -16.17
CA GLN A 298 17.48 -31.66 -17.05
C GLN A 298 17.34 -30.18 -17.45
N SER A 299 17.96 -29.83 -18.57
CA SER A 299 17.55 -28.67 -19.38
C SER A 299 16.16 -28.94 -19.98
N VAL A 300 15.15 -28.20 -19.53
CA VAL A 300 13.85 -28.15 -20.22
C VAL A 300 14.03 -27.27 -21.46
N THR A 301 14.35 -27.89 -22.59
CA THR A 301 14.37 -27.23 -23.90
C THR A 301 12.93 -26.99 -24.36
N PHE A 302 12.46 -25.73 -24.25
CA PHE A 302 11.28 -25.29 -24.98
C PHE A 302 11.63 -25.21 -26.47
N ASN A 303 11.28 -26.24 -27.23
CA ASN A 303 11.32 -26.20 -28.69
C ASN A 303 10.17 -25.31 -29.19
N LEU A 304 10.46 -24.02 -29.41
CA LEU A 304 9.62 -23.15 -30.23
C LEU A 304 9.80 -23.55 -31.69
N THR A 305 8.98 -24.49 -32.15
CA THR A 305 8.80 -24.73 -33.59
C THR A 305 8.01 -23.55 -34.13
N ILE A 306 8.70 -22.56 -34.70
CA ILE A 306 8.05 -21.49 -35.47
C ILE A 306 7.44 -22.16 -36.70
N VAL A 307 6.13 -22.39 -36.64
CA VAL A 307 5.33 -22.76 -37.81
C VAL A 307 5.34 -21.52 -38.70
N SER A 308 6.17 -21.55 -39.74
CA SER A 308 6.17 -20.55 -40.81
C SER A 308 4.92 -20.75 -41.66
N ASP A 309 3.81 -20.19 -41.20
CA ASP A 309 2.59 -20.12 -42.00
C ASP A 309 2.71 -18.94 -42.97
N SER A 310 2.84 -19.26 -44.24
CA SER A 310 2.97 -18.31 -45.33
C SER A 310 1.58 -17.78 -45.72
N SER A 311 1.05 -16.87 -44.90
CA SER A 311 -0.07 -16.01 -45.27
C SER A 311 0.27 -14.58 -44.89
N GLY A 312 0.09 -13.65 -45.84
CA GLY A 312 0.58 -12.26 -45.80
C GLY A 312 -0.12 -11.34 -44.80
N CYS A 313 -0.22 -11.75 -43.53
CA CYS A 313 -0.42 -10.81 -42.44
C CYS A 313 0.94 -10.19 -42.11
N GLN A 314 1.14 -8.90 -42.40
CA GLN A 314 2.22 -8.15 -41.74
C GLN A 314 1.98 -8.25 -40.24
N GLN A 315 2.64 -9.19 -39.56
CA GLN A 315 2.55 -9.31 -38.11
C GLN A 315 3.13 -8.02 -37.52
N LYS A 316 2.22 -7.17 -37.02
CA LYS A 316 2.58 -5.96 -36.29
C LYS A 316 3.55 -6.39 -35.17
N PRO A 317 4.68 -5.69 -34.98
CA PRO A 317 5.61 -6.01 -33.91
C PRO A 317 4.90 -5.98 -32.55
N LEU A 318 5.22 -6.95 -31.69
CA LEU A 318 4.63 -7.09 -30.36
C LEU A 318 4.82 -5.82 -29.54
N HIS A 319 3.74 -5.21 -29.06
CA HIS A 319 3.81 -4.00 -28.23
C HIS A 319 3.76 -4.35 -26.73
N ILE A 320 4.89 -4.17 -26.07
CA ILE A 320 5.09 -4.42 -24.63
C ILE A 320 4.99 -3.09 -23.87
N VAL A 321 4.23 -3.07 -22.78
CA VAL A 321 4.11 -1.89 -21.91
C VAL A 321 4.56 -2.19 -20.48
N TRP A 322 5.29 -1.25 -19.90
CA TRP A 322 5.69 -1.26 -18.50
C TRP A 322 5.22 0.05 -17.84
N PRO A 323 4.07 0.04 -17.13
CA PRO A 323 3.40 1.24 -16.62
C PRO A 323 3.72 1.50 -15.14
N HIS A 324 4.99 1.70 -14.81
CA HIS A 324 5.44 1.88 -13.43
C HIS A 324 6.24 3.15 -13.23
N ARG A 325 6.22 3.69 -12.00
CA ARG A 325 7.16 4.75 -11.59
C ARG A 325 8.60 4.27 -11.78
N TRP A 326 9.49 5.19 -12.11
CA TRP A 326 10.88 4.85 -12.39
C TRP A 326 11.68 4.76 -11.09
N GLU A 327 11.39 3.71 -10.33
CA GLU A 327 11.95 3.46 -9.00
C GLU A 327 12.54 2.05 -8.92
N HIS A 328 13.53 1.86 -8.02
CA HIS A 328 14.25 0.59 -7.88
C HIS A 328 13.37 -0.59 -7.43
N ASP A 329 12.33 -0.33 -6.62
CA ASP A 329 11.40 -1.36 -6.14
C ASP A 329 10.51 -1.93 -7.24
N LYS A 330 10.39 -1.23 -8.38
CA LYS A 330 9.69 -1.72 -9.57
C LYS A 330 10.52 -2.69 -10.42
N ASP A 331 11.77 -2.91 -10.02
CA ASP A 331 12.74 -3.81 -10.66
C ASP A 331 12.91 -3.61 -12.17
N PRO A 332 13.18 -2.36 -12.63
CA PRO A 332 13.38 -2.09 -14.05
C PRO A 332 14.57 -2.87 -14.64
N GLU A 333 15.54 -3.28 -13.82
CA GLU A 333 16.67 -4.09 -14.28
C GLU A 333 16.25 -5.43 -14.89
N SER A 334 15.39 -6.19 -14.22
CA SER A 334 14.93 -7.48 -14.72
C SER A 334 14.15 -7.30 -16.02
N PHE A 335 13.31 -6.26 -16.08
CA PHE A 335 12.58 -5.90 -17.29
C PHE A 335 13.51 -5.58 -18.46
N PHE A 336 14.47 -4.67 -18.27
CA PHE A 336 15.39 -4.28 -19.34
C PHE A 336 16.36 -5.40 -19.74
N LYS A 337 16.82 -6.24 -18.82
CA LYS A 337 17.66 -7.42 -19.15
C LYS A 337 16.95 -8.33 -20.17
N VAL A 338 15.64 -8.56 -20.01
CA VAL A 338 14.85 -9.35 -20.96
C VAL A 338 14.76 -8.65 -22.32
N LEU A 339 14.44 -7.35 -22.35
CA LEU A 339 14.32 -6.61 -23.61
C LEU A 339 15.64 -6.49 -24.38
N LEU A 340 16.75 -6.28 -23.67
CA LEU A 340 18.08 -6.26 -24.26
C LEU A 340 18.41 -7.62 -24.88
N ARG A 341 18.10 -8.72 -24.16
CA ARG A 341 18.28 -10.07 -24.70
C ARG A 341 17.41 -10.32 -25.92
N MET A 342 16.15 -9.87 -25.93
CA MET A 342 15.25 -9.97 -27.09
C MET A 342 15.80 -9.21 -28.30
N LYS A 343 16.45 -8.06 -28.08
CA LYS A 343 17.09 -7.28 -29.14
C LYS A 343 18.35 -7.96 -29.68
N GLU A 344 19.16 -8.58 -28.82
CA GLU A 344 20.34 -9.36 -29.22
C GLU A 344 20.00 -10.53 -30.14
N ILE A 345 18.81 -11.14 -29.97
CA ILE A 345 18.31 -12.22 -30.82
C ILE A 345 17.44 -11.72 -31.99
N GLU A 346 17.45 -10.40 -32.25
CA GLU A 346 16.78 -9.74 -33.39
C GLU A 346 15.25 -9.96 -33.47
N LEU A 347 14.57 -10.09 -32.33
CA LEU A 347 13.11 -10.14 -32.31
C LEU A 347 12.50 -8.76 -32.63
N SER A 348 11.43 -8.77 -33.42
CA SER A 348 10.66 -7.57 -33.74
C SER A 348 9.64 -7.25 -32.64
N PHE A 349 9.90 -6.21 -31.87
CA PHE A 349 9.00 -5.73 -30.82
C PHE A 349 9.07 -4.21 -30.65
N HIS A 350 8.00 -3.68 -30.09
CA HIS A 350 7.91 -2.31 -29.60
C HIS A 350 7.77 -2.29 -28.09
N VAL A 351 8.33 -1.28 -27.44
CA VAL A 351 8.19 -1.07 -25.99
C VAL A 351 7.71 0.33 -25.67
N SER A 352 6.80 0.44 -24.70
CA SER A 352 6.46 1.69 -24.03
C SER A 352 6.76 1.59 -22.55
N VAL A 353 7.70 2.42 -22.10
CA VAL A 353 8.07 2.53 -20.69
C VAL A 353 7.42 3.79 -20.16
N LEU A 354 6.31 3.62 -19.45
CA LEU A 354 5.47 4.72 -18.99
C LEU A 354 5.66 4.94 -17.50
N GLY A 355 5.67 6.19 -17.06
CA GLY A 355 5.72 6.51 -15.63
C GLY A 355 6.39 7.83 -15.34
N GLU A 356 6.02 8.42 -14.20
CA GLU A 356 6.67 9.62 -13.67
C GLU A 356 8.06 9.30 -13.12
N THR A 357 8.99 10.24 -13.30
CA THR A 357 10.35 10.21 -12.77
C THR A 357 10.46 11.11 -11.55
N PHE A 358 11.10 10.62 -10.50
CA PHE A 358 11.36 11.38 -9.29
C PHE A 358 12.86 11.68 -9.16
N THR A 359 13.33 11.93 -7.93
CA THR A 359 14.70 12.37 -7.66
C THR A 359 15.76 11.34 -8.05
N ASP A 360 15.53 10.06 -7.73
CA ASP A 360 16.49 8.98 -7.98
C ASP A 360 15.94 8.05 -9.06
N VAL A 361 16.58 8.08 -10.23
CA VAL A 361 16.23 7.22 -11.37
C VAL A 361 17.35 6.21 -11.58
N PRO A 362 17.05 4.90 -11.65
CA PRO A 362 18.04 3.86 -11.94
C PRO A 362 18.79 4.09 -13.26
N ASP A 363 20.11 3.93 -13.27
CA ASP A 363 20.96 4.19 -14.46
C ASP A 363 20.56 3.36 -15.69
N ILE A 364 20.00 2.16 -15.47
CA ILE A 364 19.54 1.22 -16.50
C ILE A 364 18.55 1.85 -17.48
N PHE A 365 17.75 2.85 -17.06
CA PHE A 365 16.84 3.55 -17.98
C PHE A 365 17.62 4.28 -19.08
N SER A 366 18.71 4.97 -18.73
CA SER A 366 19.50 5.75 -19.68
C SER A 366 20.26 4.87 -20.68
N GLU A 367 20.77 3.73 -20.21
CA GLU A 367 21.44 2.72 -21.02
C GLU A 367 20.46 2.00 -21.94
N ALA A 368 19.35 1.50 -21.38
CA ALA A 368 18.34 0.78 -22.12
C ALA A 368 17.71 1.64 -23.22
N LYS A 369 17.47 2.94 -22.98
CA LYS A 369 16.94 3.83 -24.03
C LYS A 369 17.86 3.90 -25.25
N LYS A 370 19.18 4.03 -25.02
CA LYS A 370 20.18 4.07 -26.10
C LYS A 370 20.23 2.76 -26.86
N THR A 371 20.25 1.64 -26.13
CA THR A 371 20.38 0.32 -26.75
C THR A 371 19.10 -0.11 -27.46
N LEU A 372 17.92 0.18 -26.93
CA LEU A 372 16.63 -0.20 -27.54
C LEU A 372 16.29 0.65 -28.77
N GLY A 373 16.70 1.92 -28.83
CA GLY A 373 16.65 2.74 -30.03
C GLY A 373 15.26 2.78 -30.69
N SER A 374 15.18 2.34 -31.95
CA SER A 374 13.95 2.33 -32.76
C SER A 374 12.82 1.44 -32.22
N SER A 375 13.08 0.54 -31.28
CA SER A 375 12.06 -0.30 -30.65
C SER A 375 11.22 0.47 -29.62
N VAL A 376 11.62 1.67 -29.20
CA VAL A 376 10.92 2.46 -28.18
C VAL A 376 9.84 3.35 -28.81
N LEU A 377 8.58 3.19 -28.40
CA LEU A 377 7.46 4.04 -28.82
C LEU A 377 7.22 5.22 -27.87
N HIS A 378 7.17 4.93 -26.56
CA HIS A 378 6.94 5.94 -25.53
C HIS A 378 7.92 5.75 -24.38
N TRP A 379 8.40 6.86 -23.80
CA TRP A 379 9.44 6.86 -22.79
C TRP A 379 9.23 7.97 -21.76
N GLY A 380 8.68 7.61 -20.61
CA GLY A 380 8.49 8.49 -19.46
C GLY A 380 7.04 8.85 -19.21
N TYR A 381 6.83 10.02 -18.61
CA TYR A 381 5.52 10.51 -18.23
C TYR A 381 4.72 10.98 -19.45
N LEU A 382 3.46 10.56 -19.55
CA LEU A 382 2.52 11.06 -20.53
C LEU A 382 1.64 12.14 -19.88
N PRO A 383 1.63 13.38 -20.41
CA PRO A 383 0.89 14.49 -19.80
C PRO A 383 -0.62 14.37 -20.00
N SER A 384 -1.05 13.70 -21.07
CA SER A 384 -2.46 13.44 -21.36
C SER A 384 -2.89 12.09 -20.82
N ARG A 385 -3.94 12.10 -20.00
CA ARG A 385 -4.59 10.88 -19.51
C ARG A 385 -5.17 10.05 -20.66
N ASP A 386 -5.67 10.70 -21.71
CA ASP A 386 -6.25 10.04 -22.87
C ASP A 386 -5.16 9.33 -23.70
N GLU A 387 -3.99 9.96 -23.88
CA GLU A 387 -2.84 9.32 -24.53
C GLU A 387 -2.35 8.10 -23.73
N TYR A 388 -2.29 8.23 -22.40
CA TYR A 388 -1.94 7.10 -21.52
C TYR A 388 -2.87 5.90 -21.72
N PHE A 389 -4.18 6.13 -21.76
CA PHE A 389 -5.14 5.04 -22.02
C PHE A 389 -5.03 4.48 -23.43
N GLN A 390 -4.77 5.33 -24.43
CA GLN A 390 -4.57 4.87 -25.80
C GLN A 390 -3.37 3.91 -25.89
N VAL A 391 -2.24 4.24 -25.25
CA VAL A 391 -1.06 3.36 -25.24
C VAL A 391 -1.38 2.02 -24.57
N LEU A 392 -2.10 2.03 -23.43
CA LEU A 392 -2.51 0.80 -22.75
C LEU A 392 -3.48 -0.05 -23.59
N CYS A 393 -4.44 0.57 -24.28
CA CYS A 393 -5.39 -0.16 -25.14
C CYS A 393 -4.69 -0.76 -26.37
N MET A 394 -3.66 -0.09 -26.88
CA MET A 394 -2.87 -0.55 -28.02
C MET A 394 -1.87 -1.66 -27.68
N ALA A 395 -1.48 -1.78 -26.40
CA ALA A 395 -0.52 -2.76 -25.90
C ALA A 395 -1.00 -4.20 -26.09
N ASP A 396 -0.09 -5.09 -26.51
CA ASP A 396 -0.38 -6.52 -26.61
C ASP A 396 -0.08 -7.23 -25.28
N VAL A 397 0.95 -6.78 -24.56
CA VAL A 397 1.35 -7.32 -23.25
C VAL A 397 1.69 -6.18 -22.31
N VAL A 398 1.13 -6.22 -21.10
CA VAL A 398 1.54 -5.36 -19.98
C VAL A 398 2.36 -6.20 -19.01
N ILE A 399 3.55 -5.72 -18.64
CA ILE A 399 4.48 -6.44 -17.75
C ILE A 399 4.66 -5.65 -16.47
N SER A 400 4.49 -6.32 -15.34
CA SER A 400 4.94 -5.85 -14.04
C SER A 400 6.09 -6.70 -13.53
N THR A 401 7.19 -6.04 -13.17
CA THR A 401 8.35 -6.63 -12.49
C THR A 401 8.44 -6.17 -11.05
N ALA A 402 7.40 -5.51 -10.52
CA ALA A 402 7.47 -4.88 -9.21
C ALA A 402 7.75 -5.90 -8.10
N LYS A 403 8.85 -5.68 -7.36
CA LYS A 403 9.16 -6.43 -6.12
C LYS A 403 8.16 -6.10 -5.02
N HIS A 404 7.59 -4.90 -5.09
CA HIS A 404 6.72 -4.36 -4.08
C HIS A 404 5.61 -3.49 -4.70
N GLU A 405 4.35 -3.81 -4.39
CA GLU A 405 3.18 -3.05 -4.81
C GLU A 405 2.03 -3.26 -3.81
N PHE A 406 1.49 -2.18 -3.24
CA PHE A 406 0.42 -2.28 -2.24
C PHE A 406 -0.96 -2.37 -2.87
N PHE A 407 -1.18 -1.66 -3.98
CA PHE A 407 -2.52 -1.50 -4.56
C PHE A 407 -2.78 -2.48 -5.71
N GLY A 408 -1.76 -2.73 -6.53
CA GLY A 408 -1.87 -3.53 -7.75
C GLY A 408 -2.45 -2.77 -8.95
N VAL A 409 -2.86 -1.50 -8.78
CA VAL A 409 -3.62 -0.70 -9.77
C VAL A 409 -2.85 -0.28 -11.03
N ALA A 410 -1.54 -0.55 -11.07
CA ALA A 410 -0.75 -0.31 -12.28
C ALA A 410 -1.05 -1.36 -13.38
N MET A 411 -1.54 -2.53 -12.96
CA MET A 411 -2.06 -3.60 -13.81
C MET A 411 -3.60 -3.56 -13.78
#